data_AF-A0A1H8TYV3-F1
#
_entry.id   AF-A0A1H8TYV3-F1
#
_cell.length_a   1.000
_cell.length_b   1.000
_cell.length_c   1.000
_cell.angle_alpha   90.00
_cell.angle_beta   90.00
_cell.angle_gamma   90.00
#
_symmetry.space_group_name_H-M   'P 1'
#
loop_
_entity.id
_entity.type
_entity.pdbx_description
1 polymer ?
#
loop_
_entity_poly.entity_id
_entity_poly.type
_entity_poly.pdbx_seq_one_letter_code
_entity_poly.pdbx_strand_id
1 'polypeptide(L)'
;MGYEPLYVAYLIYFNRDRDYFECHEVLEELWLSKDRDPLYKALLQVAVGLYHYRNGNARGAIIMLEGAAAKLREYPEITLGIHLGKLVRETEDYIQRLREYDNLPYYDLTIDIVDGKLSEAVHAALPDIKPNIPQRRGPRRE
;
A
#
# COMPACT_ATOMS: atom_id res chain seq x y z
N MET A 1 -4.83 -21.31 10.31
CA MET A 1 -5.32 -19.92 10.17
C MET A 1 -4.47 -19.27 9.10
N GLY A 2 -5.08 -18.94 7.96
CA GLY A 2 -4.42 -18.25 6.85
C GLY A 2 -4.53 -16.75 7.00
N TYR A 3 -3.86 -16.02 6.11
CA TYR A 3 -4.01 -14.57 5.99
C TYR A 3 -5.35 -14.21 5.36
N GLU A 4 -5.84 -13.01 5.66
CA GLU A 4 -7.08 -12.49 5.08
C GLU A 4 -6.96 -12.38 3.55
N PRO A 5 -7.93 -12.89 2.76
CA PRO A 5 -7.85 -12.84 1.29
C PRO A 5 -7.70 -11.42 0.74
N LEU A 6 -8.37 -10.43 1.35
CA LEU A 6 -8.27 -9.03 0.95
C LEU A 6 -6.88 -8.43 1.24
N TYR A 7 -6.21 -8.88 2.31
CA TYR A 7 -4.84 -8.48 2.60
C TYR A 7 -3.86 -9.07 1.58
N VAL A 8 -4.07 -10.33 1.20
CA VAL A 8 -3.30 -10.99 0.13
C VAL A 8 -3.50 -10.26 -1.21
N ALA A 9 -4.75 -9.90 -1.55
CA ALA A 9 -5.07 -9.13 -2.74
C ALA A 9 -4.39 -7.76 -2.74
N TYR A 10 -4.43 -7.05 -1.61
CA TYR A 10 -3.72 -5.78 -1.43
C TYR A 10 -2.23 -5.90 -1.77
N LEU A 11 -1.54 -6.91 -1.24
CA LEU A 11 -0.11 -7.11 -1.51
C LEU A 11 0.17 -7.42 -2.99
N ILE A 12 -0.71 -8.17 -3.65
CA ILE A 12 -0.60 -8.45 -5.08
C ILE A 12 -0.77 -7.16 -5.89
N TYR A 13 -1.82 -6.38 -5.63
CA TYR A 13 -2.03 -5.12 -6.32
C TYR A 13 -0.91 -4.11 -6.06
N PHE A 14 -0.39 -4.07 -4.83
CA PHE A 14 0.67 -3.14 -4.45
C PHE A 14 2.01 -3.51 -5.12
N ASN A 15 2.40 -4.78 -5.06
CA ASN A 15 3.73 -5.22 -5.51
C ASN A 15 3.78 -5.58 -7.00
N ARG A 16 2.82 -6.37 -7.49
CA ARG A 16 2.83 -6.88 -8.87
C ARG A 16 2.23 -5.85 -9.82
N ASP A 17 1.01 -5.41 -9.51
CA ASP A 17 0.23 -4.63 -10.48
C ASP A 17 0.54 -3.15 -10.39
N ARG A 18 1.05 -2.68 -9.24
CA ARG A 18 1.16 -1.26 -8.89
C ARG A 18 -0.16 -0.52 -9.04
N ASP A 19 -1.29 -1.20 -8.84
CA ASP A 19 -2.63 -0.60 -8.93
C ASP A 19 -3.07 -0.13 -7.54
N TYR A 20 -2.69 1.10 -7.21
CA TYR A 20 -3.00 1.69 -5.91
C TYR A 20 -4.47 2.07 -5.75
N PHE A 21 -5.24 2.13 -6.85
CA PHE A 21 -6.69 2.28 -6.74
C PHE A 21 -7.30 0.97 -6.23
N GLU A 22 -6.93 -0.16 -6.82
CA GLU A 22 -7.42 -1.46 -6.33
C GLU A 22 -6.90 -1.77 -4.92
N CYS A 23 -5.68 -1.33 -4.57
CA CYS A 23 -5.19 -1.38 -3.20
C CYS A 23 -6.11 -0.66 -2.22
N HIS A 24 -6.66 0.50 -2.60
CA HIS A 24 -7.63 1.23 -1.80
C HIS A 24 -8.89 0.41 -1.60
N GLU A 25 -9.50 -0.07 -2.69
CA GLU A 25 -10.78 -0.79 -2.64
C GLU A 25 -10.71 -2.02 -1.72
N VAL A 26 -9.73 -2.91 -1.95
CA VAL A 26 -9.66 -4.17 -1.19
C VAL A 26 -9.25 -3.96 0.26
N LEU A 27 -8.39 -2.97 0.54
CA LEU A 27 -7.93 -2.73 1.90
C LEU A 27 -8.91 -1.87 2.70
N GLU A 28 -9.73 -1.05 2.06
CA GLU A 28 -10.85 -0.34 2.70
C GLU A 28 -11.90 -1.34 3.17
N GLU A 29 -12.27 -2.30 2.31
CA GLU A 29 -13.18 -3.38 2.67
C GLU A 29 -12.65 -4.18 3.87
N LEU A 30 -11.36 -4.56 3.84
CA LEU A 30 -10.74 -5.27 4.96
C LEU A 30 -10.74 -4.41 6.24
N TRP A 31 -10.33 -3.14 6.13
CA TRP A 31 -10.29 -2.21 7.26
C TRP A 31 -11.66 -2.08 7.92
N LEU A 32 -12.72 -1.90 7.14
CA LEU A 32 -14.10 -1.83 7.65
C LEU A 32 -14.53 -3.14 8.33
N SER A 33 -14.16 -4.29 7.77
CA SER A 33 -14.48 -5.61 8.35
C SER A 33 -13.71 -5.94 9.64
N LYS A 34 -12.58 -5.26 9.89
CA LYS A 34 -11.70 -5.47 11.06
C LYS A 34 -11.87 -4.38 12.11
N ASP A 35 -13.11 -3.97 12.37
CA ASP A 35 -13.47 -2.94 13.36
C ASP A 35 -12.65 -1.66 13.22
N ARG A 36 -12.30 -1.32 11.97
CA ARG A 36 -11.50 -0.15 11.61
C ARG A 36 -10.09 -0.16 12.21
N ASP A 37 -9.43 -1.32 12.27
CA ASP A 37 -8.04 -1.46 12.73
C ASP A 37 -7.11 -0.39 12.11
N PRO A 38 -6.45 0.44 12.93
CA PRO A 38 -5.59 1.53 12.46
C PRO A 38 -4.39 1.06 11.62
N LEU A 39 -3.95 -0.19 11.76
CA LEU A 39 -2.85 -0.74 10.97
C LEU A 39 -3.24 -0.88 9.49
N TYR A 40 -4.42 -1.44 9.19
CA TYR A 40 -4.90 -1.56 7.81
C TYR A 40 -5.18 -0.18 7.20
N LYS A 41 -5.71 0.76 7.99
CA LYS A 41 -5.88 2.14 7.53
C LYS A 41 -4.55 2.78 7.13
N ALA A 42 -3.50 2.58 7.92
CA ALA A 42 -2.20 3.17 7.64
C ALA A 42 -1.54 2.54 6.39
N LEU A 43 -1.66 1.23 6.19
CA LEU A 43 -1.23 0.56 4.95
C LEU A 43 -2.02 1.06 3.72
N LEU A 44 -3.33 1.31 3.86
CA LEU A 44 -4.16 1.91 2.82
C LEU A 44 -3.67 3.32 2.48
N GLN A 45 -3.32 4.12 3.48
CA GLN A 45 -2.79 5.47 3.26
C GLN A 45 -1.45 5.48 2.51
N VAL A 46 -0.60 4.45 2.66
CA VAL A 46 0.61 4.32 1.82
C VAL A 46 0.23 4.22 0.34
N ALA A 47 -0.70 3.32 -0.01
CA ALA A 47 -1.17 3.16 -1.39
C ALA A 47 -1.82 4.46 -1.92
N VAL A 48 -2.68 5.09 -1.11
CA VAL A 48 -3.33 6.36 -1.48
C VAL A 48 -2.31 7.50 -1.68
N GLY A 49 -1.25 7.54 -0.88
CA GLY A 49 -0.16 8.51 -1.04
C GLY A 49 0.58 8.33 -2.36
N LEU A 50 0.96 7.10 -2.70
CA LEU A 50 1.59 6.77 -3.98
C LEU A 50 0.66 7.06 -5.17
N TYR A 51 -0.63 6.76 -5.04
CA TYR A 51 -1.65 7.10 -6.02
C TYR A 51 -1.75 8.61 -6.28
N HIS A 52 -1.80 9.42 -5.21
CA HIS A 52 -1.84 10.88 -5.33
C HIS A 52 -0.64 11.41 -6.09
N TYR A 53 0.55 10.94 -5.73
CA TYR A 53 1.76 11.44 -6.36
C TYR A 53 1.84 11.04 -7.84
N ARG A 54 1.47 9.80 -8.17
CA ARG A 54 1.40 9.33 -9.55
C ARG A 54 0.46 10.18 -10.43
N ASN A 55 -0.56 10.76 -9.81
CA ASN A 55 -1.52 11.65 -10.47
C ASN A 55 -1.15 13.15 -10.37
N GLY A 56 0.10 13.48 -10.05
CA GLY A 56 0.60 14.85 -10.00
C GLY A 56 0.22 15.63 -8.75
N ASN A 57 -0.35 14.97 -7.73
CA ASN A 57 -0.71 15.60 -6.46
C ASN A 57 0.34 15.30 -5.38
N ALA A 58 1.50 15.95 -5.47
CA ALA A 58 2.59 15.80 -4.50
C ALA A 58 2.17 16.21 -3.08
N ARG A 59 1.40 17.30 -2.93
CA ARG A 59 0.90 17.76 -1.62
C ARG A 59 0.01 16.73 -0.95
N GLY A 60 -0.95 16.15 -1.69
CA GLY A 60 -1.84 15.10 -1.20
C GLY A 60 -1.08 13.82 -0.85
N ALA A 61 -0.05 13.49 -1.63
CA ALA A 61 0.82 12.36 -1.34
C ALA A 61 1.55 12.53 0.01
N ILE A 62 2.21 13.67 0.23
CA ILE A 62 2.92 13.98 1.48
C ILE A 62 2.00 13.80 2.69
N ILE A 63 0.78 14.37 2.65
CA ILE A 63 -0.18 14.28 3.76
C ILE A 63 -0.54 12.82 4.09
N MET A 64 -0.80 12.00 3.07
CA MET A 64 -1.19 10.60 3.28
C MET A 64 -0.02 9.74 3.76
N LEU A 65 1.16 9.92 3.16
CA LEU A 65 2.36 9.18 3.52
C LEU A 65 2.84 9.53 4.93
N GLU A 66 2.76 10.80 5.35
CA GLU A 66 3.10 11.22 6.72
C GLU A 66 2.19 10.57 7.76
N GLY A 67 0.87 10.60 7.52
CA GLY A 67 -0.10 9.95 8.40
C GLY A 67 0.13 8.43 8.48
N ALA A 68 0.44 7.80 7.35
CA ALA A 68 0.77 6.38 7.30
C ALA A 68 2.04 6.07 8.10
N ALA A 69 3.17 6.73 7.80
CA ALA A 69 4.45 6.47 8.46
C ALA A 69 4.36 6.71 9.97
N ALA A 70 3.71 7.79 10.41
CA ALA A 70 3.51 8.12 11.81
C ALA A 70 2.72 7.05 12.58
N LYS A 71 1.76 6.38 11.92
CA LYS A 71 1.01 5.28 12.55
C LYS A 71 1.78 3.95 12.48
N LEU A 72 2.37 3.62 11.32
CA LEU A 72 3.05 2.34 11.12
C LEU A 72 4.28 2.17 12.02
N ARG A 73 5.00 3.25 12.35
CA ARG A 73 6.14 3.22 13.30
C ARG A 73 5.78 2.81 14.73
N GLU A 74 4.49 2.80 15.10
CA GLU A 74 4.03 2.35 16.41
C GLU A 74 4.02 0.82 16.54
N TYR A 75 4.21 0.10 15.43
CA TYR A 75 4.17 -1.36 15.37
C TYR A 75 5.59 -1.96 15.26
N PRO A 76 5.78 -3.25 15.65
CA PRO A 76 7.04 -3.95 15.46
C PRO A 76 7.50 -3.99 14.00
N GLU A 77 8.81 -4.04 13.77
CA GLU A 77 9.40 -4.02 12.42
C GLU A 77 8.90 -5.15 11.51
N ILE A 78 8.53 -6.29 12.11
CA ILE A 78 7.88 -7.41 11.46
C ILE A 78 6.46 -7.50 11.99
N THR A 79 5.49 -7.20 11.13
CA THR A 79 4.07 -7.14 11.47
C THR A 79 3.27 -7.62 10.27
N LEU A 80 2.19 -8.38 10.48
CA LEU A 80 1.37 -8.99 9.41
C LEU A 80 2.16 -9.79 8.37
N GLY A 81 3.32 -10.35 8.74
CA GLY A 81 4.14 -11.16 7.82
C GLY A 81 4.98 -10.34 6.82
N ILE A 82 5.03 -9.02 6.97
CA ILE A 82 5.82 -8.11 6.13
C ILE A 82 6.90 -7.40 6.94
N HIS A 83 7.95 -6.91 6.25
CA HIS A 83 8.96 -6.04 6.85
C HIS A 83 8.44 -4.60 6.94
N LEU A 84 7.52 -4.37 7.88
CA LEU A 84 6.87 -3.08 8.10
C LEU A 84 7.88 -1.95 8.39
N GLY A 85 8.94 -2.24 9.16
CA GLY A 85 9.99 -1.26 9.46
C GLY A 85 10.70 -0.73 8.22
N LYS A 86 10.92 -1.59 7.21
CA LYS A 86 11.47 -1.16 5.91
C LYS A 86 10.49 -0.25 5.18
N LEU A 87 9.21 -0.64 5.10
CA LEU A 87 8.17 0.17 4.45
C LEU A 87 8.07 1.57 5.08
N VAL A 88 8.15 1.67 6.41
CA VAL A 88 8.16 2.95 7.12
C VAL A 88 9.34 3.82 6.68
N ARG A 89 10.57 3.27 6.70
CA ARG A 89 11.78 4.01 6.29
C ARG A 89 11.72 4.48 4.84
N GLU A 90 11.28 3.61 3.93
CA GLU A 90 11.13 3.97 2.52
C GLU A 90 10.03 5.02 2.31
N THR A 91 8.95 4.97 3.09
CA THR A 91 7.90 6.00 3.08
C THR A 91 8.41 7.35 3.59
N GLU A 92 9.19 7.34 4.68
CA GLU A 92 9.81 8.56 5.23
C GLU A 92 10.82 9.18 4.25
N ASP A 93 11.66 8.38 3.59
CA ASP A 93 12.55 8.85 2.52
C ASP A 93 11.76 9.45 1.35
N TYR A 94 10.66 8.80 0.94
CA TYR A 94 9.79 9.31 -0.11
C TYR A 94 9.27 10.71 0.22
N ILE A 95 8.78 10.91 1.45
CA ILE A 95 8.28 12.22 1.94
C ILE A 95 9.40 13.25 1.91
N GLN A 96 10.60 12.90 2.40
CA GLN A 96 11.73 13.81 2.42
C GLN A 96 12.10 14.26 1.01
N ARG A 97 12.18 13.33 0.06
CA ARG A 97 12.50 13.63 -1.33
C ARG A 97 11.42 14.47 -2.02
N LEU A 98 10.15 14.21 -1.73
CA LEU A 98 9.04 15.05 -2.23
C LEU A 98 9.09 16.49 -1.74
N ARG A 99 9.67 16.73 -0.55
CA ARG A 99 9.84 18.07 0.01
C ARG A 99 11.10 18.76 -0.51
N GLU A 100 12.13 17.99 -0.84
CA GLU A 100 13.42 18.52 -1.30
C GLU A 100 13.41 18.85 -2.80
N TYR A 101 12.70 18.07 -3.62
CA TYR A 101 12.73 18.18 -5.06
C TYR A 101 11.34 18.52 -5.63
N ASP A 102 11.22 19.69 -6.27
CA ASP A 102 9.98 20.12 -6.96
C ASP A 102 9.55 19.16 -8.07
N ASN A 103 10.51 18.48 -8.71
CA ASN A 103 10.29 17.55 -9.83
C ASN A 103 10.94 16.19 -9.56
N LEU A 104 10.72 15.63 -8.36
CA LEU A 104 11.07 14.24 -8.11
C LEU A 104 10.41 13.36 -9.21
N PRO A 105 11.13 12.41 -9.83
CA PRO A 105 10.50 11.42 -10.69
C PRO A 105 9.70 10.42 -9.86
N TYR A 106 8.50 10.06 -10.33
CA TYR A 106 7.70 9.03 -9.69
C TYR A 106 8.42 7.68 -9.67
N TYR A 107 8.37 7.00 -8.53
CA TYR A 107 8.77 5.60 -8.38
C TYR A 107 7.84 4.85 -7.43
N ASP A 108 7.78 3.52 -7.58
CA ASP A 108 6.98 2.64 -6.74
C ASP A 108 7.76 2.16 -5.51
N LEU A 109 7.05 1.88 -4.41
CA LEU A 109 7.58 1.16 -3.25
C LEU A 109 7.25 -0.32 -3.36
N THR A 110 8.03 -1.19 -2.72
CA THR A 110 7.73 -2.64 -2.67
C THR A 110 7.61 -3.08 -1.21
N ILE A 111 6.54 -3.79 -0.88
CA ILE A 111 6.35 -4.37 0.45
C ILE A 111 7.06 -5.72 0.49
N ASP A 112 8.07 -5.81 1.33
CA ASP A 112 8.84 -7.04 1.51
C ASP A 112 8.04 -8.03 2.37
N ILE A 113 7.68 -9.17 1.78
CA ILE A 113 7.04 -10.29 2.47
C ILE A 113 8.13 -11.15 3.10
N VAL A 114 8.08 -11.34 4.42
CA VAL A 114 9.09 -12.10 5.18
C VAL A 114 8.56 -13.38 5.79
N ASP A 115 7.24 -13.52 5.91
CA ASP A 115 6.62 -14.76 6.38
C ASP A 115 6.37 -15.73 5.22
N GLY A 116 6.83 -16.97 5.38
CA GLY A 116 6.70 -18.00 4.35
C GLY A 116 5.25 -18.35 4.02
N LYS A 117 4.36 -18.40 5.03
CA LYS A 117 2.94 -18.71 4.80
C LYS A 117 2.23 -17.58 4.05
N LEU A 118 2.60 -16.33 4.30
CA LEU A 118 2.09 -15.19 3.53
C LEU A 118 2.56 -15.25 2.09
N SER A 119 3.84 -15.56 1.87
CA SER A 119 4.40 -15.71 0.53
C SER A 119 3.69 -16.83 -0.24
N GLU A 120 3.46 -17.99 0.38
CA GLU A 120 2.68 -19.08 -0.19
C GLU A 120 1.24 -18.66 -0.54
N ALA A 121 0.57 -17.95 0.37
CA ALA A 121 -0.80 -17.46 0.14
C ALA A 121 -0.87 -16.46 -1.03
N VAL A 122 0.09 -15.54 -1.12
CA VAL A 122 0.23 -14.61 -2.24
C VAL A 122 0.45 -15.38 -3.54
N HIS A 123 1.42 -16.30 -3.58
CA HIS A 123 1.69 -17.09 -4.78
C HIS A 123 0.48 -17.93 -5.23
N ALA A 124 -0.26 -18.52 -4.29
CA ALA A 124 -1.45 -19.30 -4.58
C ALA A 124 -2.60 -18.45 -5.17
N ALA A 125 -2.75 -17.19 -4.74
CA ALA A 125 -3.80 -16.30 -5.21
C ALA A 125 -3.46 -15.55 -6.51
N LEU A 126 -2.17 -15.49 -6.91
CA LEU A 126 -1.72 -14.76 -8.11
C LEU A 126 -2.51 -15.08 -9.39
N PRO A 127 -2.84 -16.34 -9.73
CA PRO A 127 -3.54 -16.66 -10.98
C PRO A 127 -5.00 -16.16 -11.02
N ASP A 128 -5.64 -16.06 -9.86
CA ASP A 128 -7.06 -15.71 -9.74
C ASP A 128 -7.28 -14.19 -9.71
N ILE A 129 -6.28 -13.44 -9.24
CA ILE A 129 -6.32 -11.97 -9.22
C ILE A 129 -5.81 -11.43 -10.55
N LYS A 130 -6.72 -10.92 -11.37
CA LYS A 130 -6.40 -10.34 -12.67
C LYS A 130 -5.95 -8.88 -12.53
N PRO A 131 -4.85 -8.47 -13.17
CA PRO A 131 -4.45 -7.07 -13.19
C PRO A 131 -5.45 -6.22 -13.97
N ASN A 132 -5.72 -5.00 -13.51
CA ASN A 132 -6.46 -4.01 -14.27
C ASN A 132 -5.52 -3.26 -15.23
N ILE A 133 -5.77 -3.39 -16.54
CA ILE A 133 -4.95 -2.78 -17.59
C ILE A 133 -5.85 -1.99 -18.55
N PRO A 134 -5.68 -0.66 -18.69
CA PRO A 134 -4.79 0.17 -17.88
C PRO A 134 -5.27 0.28 -16.44
N GLN A 135 -4.33 0.48 -15.51
CA GLN A 135 -4.64 0.73 -14.10
C GLN A 135 -5.58 1.92 -13.96
N ARG A 136 -6.48 1.85 -12.98
CA ARG A 136 -7.44 2.92 -12.75
C ARG A 136 -6.74 4.14 -12.12
N ARG A 137 -6.95 5.31 -12.73
CA ARG A 137 -6.40 6.61 -12.27
C ARG A 137 -7.46 7.57 -11.72
N GLY A 138 -8.66 7.08 -11.45
CA GLY A 138 -9.77 7.89 -10.94
C GLY A 138 -11.03 7.06 -10.71
N PRO A 139 -11.99 7.53 -9.88
CA PRO A 139 -13.29 6.90 -9.77
C PRO A 139 -14.01 6.92 -11.13
N ARG A 140 -14.66 5.81 -11.52
CA ARG A 140 -15.61 5.81 -12.64
C ARG A 140 -16.77 6.72 -12.24
N ARG A 141 -16.99 7.78 -13.01
CA ARG A 141 -18.30 8.42 -13.03
C ARG A 141 -19.14 7.54 -13.95
N GLU A 142 -20.06 6.77 -13.37
CA GLU A 142 -21.17 6.21 -14.14
C GLU A 142 -22.09 7.33 -14.63
#